data_AF-A0A432ZFG9-F1
#
_entry.id   AF-A0A432ZFG9-F1
#
_cell.length_a   1.000
_cell.length_b   1.000
_cell.length_c   1.000
_cell.angle_alpha   90.00
_cell.angle_beta   90.00
_cell.angle_gamma   90.00
#
_symmetry.space_group_name_H-M   'P 1'
#
loop_
_entity.id
_entity.type
_entity.pdbx_description
1 polymer ?
#
loop_
_entity_poly.entity_id
_entity_poly.type
_entity_poly.pdbx_seq_one_letter_code
_entity_poly.pdbx_strand_id
1 'polypeptide(L)'
;MKRPQPSLNDLLGMYLERYVHVKVFPEEYDYGYDSRAEASDRKQGINPMAQDYTTRVNARREQLGVTPLAEDGTAADNSSKQVAAKLAQELLLKTQDELPSYVGKTLTELDIAKICAADDDCHSTYAEIASAAVAAAQAGQPFADAIREEIIQRFGRNIAEPRTLFTLGDTLAKAVALKLTNAFLPELVPLEN
;
A
#
# COMPACT_ATOMS: atom_id res chain seq x y z
N MET A 1 -13.97 -26.21 3.97
CA MET A 1 -14.41 -24.91 3.43
C MET A 1 -13.18 -24.20 2.85
N LYS A 2 -13.15 -23.88 1.55
CA LYS A 2 -12.09 -23.01 1.00
C LYS A 2 -12.34 -21.59 1.51
N ARG A 3 -11.31 -20.89 1.99
CA ARG A 3 -11.44 -19.47 2.35
C ARG A 3 -11.81 -18.68 1.07
N PRO A 4 -12.71 -17.69 1.14
CA PRO A 4 -12.96 -16.81 0.02
C PRO A 4 -11.64 -16.09 -0.34
N GLN A 5 -11.37 -15.98 -1.65
CA GLN A 5 -10.22 -15.20 -2.11
C GLN A 5 -10.50 -13.71 -1.90
N PRO A 6 -9.49 -12.91 -1.52
CA PRO A 6 -9.68 -11.48 -1.28
C PRO A 6 -10.05 -10.75 -2.59
N SER A 7 -10.95 -9.77 -2.49
CA SER A 7 -11.26 -8.86 -3.59
C SER A 7 -10.10 -7.90 -3.86
N LEU A 8 -10.17 -7.13 -4.96
CA LEU A 8 -9.22 -6.04 -5.22
C LEU A 8 -9.18 -5.03 -4.06
N ASN A 9 -10.35 -4.66 -3.53
CA ASN A 9 -10.46 -3.70 -2.44
C ASN A 9 -9.89 -4.25 -1.13
N ASP A 10 -10.04 -5.55 -0.86
CA ASP A 10 -9.44 -6.18 0.33
C ASP A 10 -7.91 -6.15 0.25
N LEU A 11 -7.36 -6.50 -0.93
CA LEU A 11 -5.92 -6.47 -1.16
C LEU A 11 -5.36 -5.04 -1.08
N LEU A 12 -5.99 -4.09 -1.76
CA LEU A 12 -5.58 -2.68 -1.74
C LEU A 12 -5.73 -2.09 -0.34
N GLY A 13 -6.86 -2.30 0.33
CA GLY A 13 -7.12 -1.78 1.68
C GLY A 13 -6.02 -2.17 2.65
N MET A 14 -5.66 -3.47 2.71
CA MET A 14 -4.58 -3.96 3.56
C MET A 14 -3.25 -3.22 3.33
N TYR A 15 -2.87 -2.99 2.06
CA TYR A 15 -1.62 -2.30 1.73
C TYR A 15 -1.70 -0.78 1.95
N LEU A 16 -2.83 -0.15 1.61
CA LEU A 16 -3.06 1.27 1.82
C LEU A 16 -3.02 1.62 3.30
N GLU A 17 -3.70 0.86 4.17
CA GLU A 17 -3.66 1.05 5.62
C GLU A 17 -2.21 1.06 6.13
N ARG A 18 -1.42 0.08 5.69
CA ARG A 18 0.00 -0.01 6.07
C ARG A 18 0.80 1.19 5.58
N TYR A 19 0.71 1.56 4.30
CA TYR A 19 1.52 2.65 3.76
C TYR A 19 1.10 4.02 4.29
N VAL A 20 -0.20 4.23 4.49
CA VAL A 20 -0.73 5.43 5.13
C VAL A 20 -0.22 5.51 6.57
N HIS A 21 -0.33 4.43 7.35
CA HIS A 21 0.15 4.44 8.73
C HIS A 21 1.64 4.77 8.83
N VAL A 22 2.47 4.13 8.00
CA VAL A 22 3.92 4.40 7.96
C VAL A 22 4.24 5.85 7.58
N LYS A 23 3.48 6.46 6.67
CA LYS A 23 3.72 7.85 6.23
C LYS A 23 3.20 8.90 7.19
N VAL A 24 2.06 8.65 7.83
CA VAL A 24 1.41 9.62 8.74
C VAL A 24 2.00 9.54 10.15
N PHE A 25 2.45 8.36 10.56
CA PHE A 25 3.05 8.11 11.88
C PHE A 25 4.43 7.44 11.75
N PRO A 26 5.40 8.08 11.05
CA PRO A 26 6.73 7.50 10.85
C PRO A 26 7.50 7.25 12.16
N GLU A 27 7.22 8.02 13.21
CA GLU A 27 7.78 7.86 14.55
C GLU A 27 7.52 6.46 15.15
N GLU A 28 6.43 5.80 14.75
CA GLU A 28 6.09 4.45 15.23
C GLU A 28 6.89 3.35 14.51
N TYR A 29 7.75 3.72 13.55
CA TYR A 29 8.61 2.83 12.78
C TYR A 29 10.07 3.24 12.81
N ASP A 30 10.37 4.42 13.34
CA ASP A 30 11.73 4.94 13.52
C ASP A 30 12.39 4.28 14.75
N TYR A 31 12.54 2.96 14.69
CA TYR A 31 13.39 2.18 15.59
C TYR A 31 14.80 1.99 15.01
N GLY A 32 15.04 2.54 13.81
CA GLY A 32 16.14 2.18 12.92
C GLY A 32 17.50 2.72 13.33
N TYR A 33 17.55 3.63 14.30
CA TYR A 33 18.79 4.19 14.84
C TYR A 33 18.99 3.94 16.33
N ASP A 34 18.10 3.19 16.98
CA ASP A 34 18.31 2.85 18.37
C ASP A 34 19.50 1.89 18.49
N SER A 35 20.61 2.42 18.96
CA SER A 35 21.68 1.63 19.52
C SER A 35 21.11 0.63 20.54
N ARG A 36 21.82 -0.47 20.81
CA ARG A 36 21.42 -1.41 21.88
C ARG A 36 21.20 -0.71 23.23
N ALA A 37 21.81 0.47 23.42
CA ALA A 37 21.60 1.33 24.57
C ALA A 37 20.20 1.96 24.58
N GLU A 38 19.76 2.61 23.51
CA GLU A 38 18.43 3.25 23.44
C GLU A 38 17.28 2.24 23.53
N ALA A 39 17.45 1.03 22.99
CA ALA A 39 16.50 -0.07 23.21
C ALA A 39 16.48 -0.59 24.66
N SER A 40 17.60 -0.51 25.39
CA SER A 40 17.68 -0.84 26.81
C SER A 40 17.07 0.28 27.67
N ASP A 41 17.30 1.54 27.30
CA ASP A 41 16.78 2.72 27.98
C ASP A 41 15.25 2.77 27.89
N ARG A 42 14.66 2.45 26.73
CA ARG A 42 13.19 2.29 26.62
C ARG A 42 12.63 1.17 27.48
N LYS A 43 13.34 0.04 27.64
CA LYS A 43 12.93 -1.03 28.59
C LYS A 43 12.98 -0.56 30.04
N GLN A 44 13.67 0.54 30.32
CA GLN A 44 13.74 1.19 31.63
C GLN A 44 12.86 2.44 31.73
N GLY A 45 12.05 2.74 30.71
CA GLY A 45 11.15 3.91 30.69
C GLY A 45 11.84 5.24 30.37
N ILE A 46 13.08 5.22 29.88
CA ILE A 46 13.82 6.40 29.45
C ILE A 46 13.55 6.62 27.97
N ASN A 47 13.01 7.79 27.61
CA ASN A 47 12.77 8.17 26.22
C ASN A 47 14.08 8.64 25.55
N PRO A 48 14.63 7.93 24.56
CA PRO A 48 15.84 8.37 23.86
C PRO A 48 15.55 9.52 22.88
N MET A 49 14.28 9.82 22.60
CA MET A 49 13.91 10.90 21.68
C MET A 49 14.11 12.27 22.33
N ALA A 50 14.63 13.20 21.54
CA ALA A 50 14.76 14.60 21.96
C ALA A 50 13.40 15.18 22.34
N GLN A 51 13.33 15.92 23.44
CA GLN A 51 12.09 16.53 23.94
C GLN A 51 11.40 17.42 22.88
N ASP A 52 12.18 18.13 22.07
CA ASP A 52 11.68 18.96 20.98
C ASP A 52 11.01 18.13 19.88
N TYR A 53 11.57 16.95 19.57
CA TYR A 53 10.99 16.00 18.62
C TYR A 53 9.67 15.43 19.16
N THR A 54 9.65 14.97 20.41
CA THR A 54 8.44 14.45 21.07
C THR A 54 7.33 15.51 21.13
N THR A 55 7.69 16.76 21.42
CA THR A 55 6.75 17.89 21.47
C THR A 55 6.12 18.14 20.10
N ARG A 56 6.94 18.19 19.04
CA ARG A 56 6.45 18.38 17.67
C ARG A 56 5.56 17.23 17.21
N VAL A 57 5.96 15.99 17.47
CA VAL A 57 5.18 14.80 17.11
C VAL A 57 3.84 14.76 17.85
N ASN A 58 3.84 15.03 19.16
CA ASN A 58 2.60 15.04 19.94
C ASN A 58 1.64 16.15 19.48
N ALA A 59 2.15 17.33 19.12
CA ALA A 59 1.32 18.39 18.54
C ALA A 59 0.67 17.94 17.21
N ARG A 60 1.42 17.24 16.35
CA ARG A 60 0.86 16.67 15.10
C ARG A 60 -0.17 15.58 15.38
N ARG A 61 0.10 14.67 16.32
CA ARG A 61 -0.84 13.62 16.74
C ARG A 61 -2.14 14.22 17.26
N GLU A 62 -2.07 15.26 18.08
CA GLU A 62 -3.24 15.98 18.58
C GLU A 62 -4.07 16.61 17.44
N GLN A 63 -3.43 17.25 16.46
CA GLN A 63 -4.11 17.79 15.27
C GLN A 63 -4.85 16.73 14.46
N LEU A 64 -4.36 15.48 14.49
CA LEU A 64 -4.97 14.33 13.83
C LEU A 64 -5.99 13.59 14.71
N GLY A 65 -6.25 14.07 15.94
CA GLY A 65 -7.14 13.42 16.89
C GLY A 65 -6.59 12.11 17.47
N VAL A 66 -5.26 11.96 17.49
CA VAL A 66 -4.52 10.80 17.97
C VAL A 66 -3.92 11.10 19.33
N THR A 67 -3.85 10.08 20.19
CA THR A 67 -3.24 10.22 21.52
C THR A 67 -1.75 10.55 21.42
N PRO A 68 -1.20 11.37 22.34
CA PRO A 68 0.24 11.56 22.45
C PRO A 68 0.99 10.24 22.61
N LEU A 69 2.27 10.23 22.24
CA LEU A 69 3.15 9.10 22.54
C LEU A 69 3.24 8.89 24.06
N ALA A 70 3.39 7.62 24.45
CA ALA A 70 3.69 7.24 25.81
C ALA A 70 5.10 7.72 26.23
N GLU A 71 5.40 7.67 27.52
CA GLU A 71 6.69 8.12 28.06
C GLU A 71 7.88 7.42 27.40
N ASP A 72 7.74 6.15 26.99
CA ASP A 72 8.77 5.36 26.31
C ASP A 72 8.89 5.64 24.80
N GLY A 73 8.11 6.60 24.27
CA GLY A 73 8.08 6.96 22.85
C GLY A 73 7.22 6.04 21.98
N THR A 74 6.49 5.08 22.57
CA THR A 74 5.59 4.21 21.81
C THR A 74 4.18 4.78 21.67
N ALA A 75 3.38 4.23 20.75
CA ALA A 75 1.97 4.58 20.64
C ALA A 75 1.20 4.18 21.91
N ALA A 76 0.50 5.13 22.52
CA ALA A 76 -0.26 4.88 23.76
C ALA A 76 -1.48 3.95 23.55
N ASP A 77 -2.05 3.96 22.34
CA ASP A 77 -3.20 3.13 21.98
C ASP A 77 -3.25 2.88 20.45
N ASN A 78 -4.41 2.42 19.94
CA ASN A 78 -4.62 2.15 18.51
C ASN A 78 -5.20 3.34 17.73
N SER A 79 -5.21 4.56 18.28
CA SER A 79 -5.82 5.72 17.60
C SER A 79 -5.10 6.08 16.29
N SER A 80 -3.77 5.96 16.22
CA SER A 80 -3.00 6.15 14.97
C SER A 80 -3.42 5.16 13.88
N LYS A 81 -3.61 3.88 14.24
CA LYS A 81 -4.12 2.85 13.33
C LYS A 81 -5.54 3.14 12.85
N GLN A 82 -6.42 3.64 13.72
CA GLN A 82 -7.79 4.01 13.34
C GLN A 82 -7.81 5.17 12.34
N VAL A 83 -6.98 6.19 12.57
CA VAL A 83 -6.82 7.31 11.61
C VAL A 83 -6.26 6.80 10.28
N ALA A 84 -5.24 5.95 10.30
CA ALA A 84 -4.69 5.38 9.07
C ALA A 84 -5.71 4.52 8.30
N ALA A 85 -6.53 3.74 9.00
CA ALA A 85 -7.61 2.96 8.39
C ALA A 85 -8.66 3.85 7.71
N LYS A 86 -9.07 4.94 8.39
CA LYS A 86 -10.01 5.91 7.81
C LYS A 86 -9.43 6.59 6.56
N LEU A 87 -8.20 7.07 6.64
CA LEU A 87 -7.51 7.71 5.52
C LEU A 87 -7.30 6.73 4.35
N ALA A 88 -6.96 5.47 4.62
CA ALA A 88 -6.83 4.44 3.60
C ALA A 88 -8.16 4.15 2.90
N GLN A 89 -9.27 4.14 3.63
CA GLN A 89 -10.61 4.00 3.06
C GLN A 89 -10.98 5.19 2.17
N GLU A 90 -10.74 6.42 2.64
CA GLU A 90 -10.96 7.65 1.86
C GLU A 90 -10.12 7.65 0.57
N LEU A 91 -8.85 7.24 0.68
CA LEU A 91 -7.93 7.11 -0.45
C LEU A 91 -8.42 6.07 -1.47
N LEU A 92 -8.88 4.91 -1.00
CA LEU A 92 -9.43 3.86 -1.86
C LEU A 92 -10.67 4.35 -2.61
N LEU A 93 -11.60 5.05 -1.94
CA LEU A 93 -12.79 5.63 -2.56
C LEU A 93 -12.43 6.68 -3.61
N LYS A 94 -11.48 7.56 -3.29
CA LYS A 94 -11.05 8.65 -4.19
C LYS A 94 -10.35 8.15 -5.45
N THR A 95 -9.73 6.98 -5.38
CA THR A 95 -8.85 6.47 -6.45
C THR A 95 -9.50 5.38 -7.31
N GLN A 96 -10.79 5.06 -7.10
CA GLN A 96 -11.46 3.96 -7.82
C GLN A 96 -11.38 4.12 -9.35
N ASP A 97 -11.64 5.33 -9.86
CA ASP A 97 -11.63 5.60 -11.30
C ASP A 97 -10.21 5.57 -11.91
N GLU A 98 -9.19 5.75 -11.07
CA GLU A 98 -7.77 5.74 -11.47
C GLU A 98 -7.16 4.33 -11.43
N LEU A 99 -7.84 3.35 -10.82
CA LEU A 99 -7.30 1.99 -10.64
C LEU A 99 -6.84 1.34 -11.95
N PRO A 100 -7.61 1.37 -13.07
CA PRO A 100 -7.14 0.79 -14.33
C PRO A 100 -5.81 1.40 -14.81
N SER A 101 -5.66 2.72 -14.69
CA SER A 101 -4.45 3.45 -15.08
C SER A 101 -3.24 3.03 -14.24
N TYR A 102 -3.38 2.97 -12.92
CA TYR A 102 -2.29 2.57 -12.03
C TYR A 102 -1.93 1.08 -12.16
N VAL A 103 -2.92 0.20 -12.33
CA VAL A 103 -2.69 -1.23 -12.59
C VAL A 103 -1.95 -1.40 -13.92
N GLY A 104 -2.38 -0.73 -15.00
CA GLY A 104 -1.76 -0.80 -16.32
C GLY A 104 -0.32 -0.30 -16.36
N LYS A 105 -0.04 0.83 -15.69
CA LYS A 105 1.32 1.34 -15.51
C LYS A 105 2.20 0.34 -14.77
N THR A 106 1.69 -0.24 -13.68
CA THR A 106 2.42 -1.23 -12.88
C THR A 106 2.68 -2.52 -13.66
N LEU A 107 1.73 -2.99 -14.46
CA LEU A 107 1.92 -4.15 -15.34
C LEU A 107 3.01 -3.89 -16.38
N THR A 108 2.99 -2.70 -16.99
CA THR A 108 4.03 -2.27 -17.94
C THR A 108 5.40 -2.25 -17.28
N GLU A 109 5.52 -1.71 -16.07
CA GLU A 109 6.78 -1.67 -15.32
C GLU A 109 7.31 -3.08 -14.97
N LEU A 110 6.41 -4.02 -14.67
CA LEU A 110 6.78 -5.41 -14.40
C LEU A 110 7.13 -6.20 -15.66
N ASP A 111 6.61 -5.78 -16.82
CA ASP A 111 6.71 -6.42 -18.13
C ASP A 111 6.72 -7.96 -18.06
N ILE A 112 5.70 -8.51 -17.39
CA ILE A 112 5.62 -9.94 -17.06
C ILE A 112 5.66 -10.84 -18.31
N ALA A 113 5.19 -10.34 -19.45
CA ALA A 113 5.16 -11.05 -20.71
C ALA A 113 6.38 -10.76 -21.60
N LYS A 114 7.29 -9.88 -21.16
CA LYS A 114 8.49 -9.46 -21.89
C LYS A 114 8.17 -8.91 -23.29
N ILE A 115 7.05 -8.22 -23.42
CA ILE A 115 6.57 -7.70 -24.69
C ILE A 115 7.08 -6.28 -24.94
N CYS A 116 7.43 -5.50 -23.91
CA CYS A 116 7.83 -4.11 -24.09
C CYS A 116 9.18 -3.93 -24.80
N ALA A 117 10.03 -4.95 -24.81
CA ALA A 117 11.25 -4.93 -25.61
C ALA A 117 11.02 -5.31 -27.08
N ALA A 118 9.86 -5.90 -27.40
CA ALA A 118 9.57 -6.51 -28.70
C ALA A 118 8.41 -5.84 -29.45
N ASP A 119 7.58 -5.06 -28.76
CA ASP A 119 6.35 -4.46 -29.25
C ASP A 119 6.25 -3.00 -28.79
N ASP A 120 6.16 -2.08 -29.75
CA ASP A 120 6.00 -0.65 -29.50
C ASP A 120 4.65 -0.32 -28.83
N ASP A 121 3.70 -1.25 -28.82
CA ASP A 121 2.34 -1.06 -28.29
C ASP A 121 2.09 -1.79 -26.94
N CYS A 122 3.15 -2.17 -26.22
CA CYS A 122 2.99 -2.89 -24.95
C CYS A 122 2.17 -2.11 -23.90
N HIS A 123 2.25 -0.78 -23.93
CA HIS A 123 1.52 0.10 -23.01
C HIS A 123 0.00 -0.01 -23.20
N SER A 124 -0.48 -0.03 -24.45
CA SER A 124 -1.92 -0.18 -24.72
C SER A 124 -2.39 -1.57 -24.28
N THR A 125 -1.60 -2.59 -24.58
CA THR A 125 -1.91 -3.98 -24.25
C THR A 125 -2.08 -4.17 -22.74
N TYR A 126 -1.15 -3.66 -21.94
CA TYR A 126 -1.25 -3.75 -20.47
C TYR A 126 -2.35 -2.84 -19.91
N ALA A 127 -2.67 -1.71 -20.55
CA ALA A 127 -3.78 -0.86 -20.15
C ALA A 127 -5.15 -1.52 -20.37
N GLU A 128 -5.31 -2.25 -21.48
CA GLU A 128 -6.53 -3.02 -21.75
C GLU A 128 -6.69 -4.20 -20.77
N ILE A 129 -5.60 -4.94 -20.50
CA ILE A 129 -5.58 -6.00 -19.48
C ILE A 129 -6.00 -5.44 -18.12
N ALA A 130 -5.43 -4.31 -17.72
CA ALA A 130 -5.74 -3.66 -16.46
C ALA A 130 -7.22 -3.27 -16.38
N SER A 131 -7.76 -2.68 -17.44
CA SER A 131 -9.16 -2.25 -17.50
C SER A 131 -10.12 -3.43 -17.38
N ALA A 132 -9.86 -4.52 -18.11
CA ALA A 132 -10.67 -5.75 -18.05
C ALA A 132 -10.59 -6.40 -16.66
N ALA A 133 -9.39 -6.56 -16.11
CA ALA A 133 -9.19 -7.19 -14.81
C ALA A 133 -9.81 -6.39 -13.64
N VAL A 134 -9.71 -5.06 -13.68
CA VAL A 134 -10.36 -4.20 -12.66
C VAL A 134 -11.89 -4.29 -12.79
N ALA A 135 -12.44 -4.24 -14.00
CA ALA A 135 -13.89 -4.36 -14.21
C ALA A 135 -14.42 -5.72 -13.71
N ALA A 136 -13.72 -6.81 -14.02
CA ALA A 136 -14.07 -8.14 -13.52
C ALA A 136 -13.99 -8.21 -11.98
N ALA A 137 -12.98 -7.58 -11.38
CA ALA A 137 -12.86 -7.54 -9.93
C ALA A 137 -13.98 -6.73 -9.25
N GLN A 138 -14.39 -5.62 -9.86
CA GLN A 138 -15.55 -4.85 -9.42
C GLN A 138 -16.87 -5.62 -9.57
N ALA A 139 -16.95 -6.52 -10.55
CA ALA A 139 -18.07 -7.46 -10.70
C ALA A 139 -18.03 -8.65 -9.72
N GLY A 140 -17.03 -8.71 -8.83
CA GLY A 140 -16.91 -9.72 -7.77
C GLY A 140 -15.97 -10.88 -8.07
N GLN A 141 -15.25 -10.86 -9.20
CA GLN A 141 -14.18 -11.84 -9.46
C GLN A 141 -12.97 -11.57 -8.56
N PRO A 142 -12.28 -12.59 -8.02
CA PRO A 142 -11.01 -12.35 -7.33
C PRO A 142 -9.99 -11.70 -8.27
N PHE A 143 -9.38 -10.60 -7.85
CA PHE A 143 -8.50 -9.81 -8.71
C PHE A 143 -7.31 -10.61 -9.25
N ALA A 144 -6.72 -11.47 -8.41
CA ALA A 144 -5.63 -12.35 -8.81
C ALA A 144 -6.04 -13.37 -9.89
N ASP A 145 -7.30 -13.77 -9.94
CA ASP A 145 -7.83 -14.66 -10.96
C ASP A 145 -8.14 -13.87 -12.24
N ALA A 146 -8.81 -12.72 -12.11
CA ALA A 146 -9.13 -11.83 -13.24
C ALA A 146 -7.88 -11.43 -14.02
N ILE A 147 -6.83 -10.95 -13.34
CA ILE A 147 -5.60 -10.53 -14.02
C ILE A 147 -4.91 -11.72 -14.70
N ARG A 148 -4.88 -12.88 -14.05
CA ARG A 148 -4.22 -14.08 -14.56
C ARG A 148 -4.93 -14.60 -15.81
N GLU A 149 -6.26 -14.60 -15.80
CA GLU A 149 -7.07 -15.03 -16.94
C GLU A 149 -6.83 -14.12 -18.15
N GLU A 150 -6.84 -12.81 -17.98
CA GLU A 150 -6.55 -11.84 -19.05
C GLU A 150 -5.16 -12.05 -19.67
N ILE A 151 -4.14 -12.27 -18.83
CA ILE A 151 -2.77 -12.55 -19.29
C ILE A 151 -2.69 -13.86 -20.05
N ILE A 152 -3.31 -14.93 -19.52
CA ILE A 152 -3.32 -16.24 -20.16
C ILE A 152 -4.09 -16.21 -21.48
N GLN A 153 -5.18 -15.45 -21.54
CA GLN A 153 -6.00 -15.32 -22.75
C GLN A 153 -5.22 -14.63 -23.87
N ARG A 154 -4.46 -13.58 -23.56
CA ARG A 154 -3.71 -12.81 -24.56
C ARG A 154 -2.39 -13.46 -24.97
N PHE A 155 -1.65 -14.02 -24.01
CA PHE A 155 -0.27 -14.47 -24.24
C PHE A 155 -0.05 -15.97 -24.07
N GLY A 156 -1.07 -16.70 -23.63
CA GLY A 156 -0.99 -18.13 -23.36
C GLY A 156 -0.44 -18.46 -21.97
N ARG A 157 -0.55 -19.75 -21.59
CA ARG A 157 -0.20 -20.23 -20.24
C ARG A 157 1.29 -20.27 -19.93
N ASN A 158 2.14 -20.27 -20.96
CA ASN A 158 3.58 -20.44 -20.81
C ASN A 158 4.34 -19.10 -20.83
N ILE A 159 3.62 -17.97 -20.74
CA ILE A 159 4.22 -16.64 -20.89
C ILE A 159 5.12 -16.25 -19.70
N ALA A 160 4.85 -16.79 -18.52
CA ALA A 160 5.62 -16.54 -17.31
C ALA A 160 5.67 -17.80 -16.44
N GLU A 161 6.62 -17.83 -15.51
CA GLU A 161 6.68 -18.92 -14.53
C GLU A 161 5.36 -19.00 -13.74
N PRO A 162 4.82 -20.21 -13.47
CA PRO A 162 3.55 -20.37 -12.78
C PRO A 162 3.49 -19.64 -11.43
N ARG A 163 4.64 -19.56 -10.72
CA ARG A 163 4.75 -18.84 -9.45
C ARG A 163 4.51 -17.33 -9.63
N THR A 164 5.07 -16.73 -10.68
CA THR A 164 4.88 -15.31 -11.00
C THR A 164 3.41 -15.00 -11.25
N LEU A 165 2.73 -15.83 -12.05
CA LEU A 165 1.28 -15.68 -12.31
C LEU A 165 0.42 -15.93 -11.07
N PHE A 166 0.90 -16.74 -10.12
CA PHE A 166 0.17 -16.99 -8.88
C PHE A 166 0.26 -15.81 -7.91
N THR A 167 1.43 -15.17 -7.78
CA THR A 167 1.65 -14.04 -6.86
C THR A 167 1.38 -12.66 -7.48
N LEU A 168 1.00 -12.61 -8.76
CA LEU A 168 0.86 -11.36 -9.51
C LEU A 168 -0.17 -10.41 -8.90
N GLY A 169 -1.36 -10.90 -8.52
CA GLY A 169 -2.41 -10.05 -7.95
C GLY A 169 -1.97 -9.32 -6.68
N ASP A 170 -1.26 -10.02 -5.79
CA ASP A 170 -0.68 -9.44 -4.56
C ASP A 170 0.45 -8.44 -4.88
N THR A 171 1.34 -8.80 -5.81
CA THR A 171 2.45 -7.95 -6.26
C THR A 171 1.92 -6.64 -6.85
N LEU A 172 0.88 -6.71 -7.68
CA LEU A 172 0.23 -5.55 -8.27
C LEU A 172 -0.48 -4.72 -7.20
N ALA A 173 -1.30 -5.32 -6.34
CA ALA A 173 -2.01 -4.59 -5.29
C ALA A 173 -1.04 -3.83 -4.37
N LYS A 174 0.07 -4.46 -3.98
CA LYS A 174 1.13 -3.83 -3.19
C LYS A 174 1.77 -2.63 -3.88
N ALA A 175 2.11 -2.78 -5.15
CA ALA A 175 2.78 -1.72 -5.92
C ALA A 175 1.82 -0.56 -6.26
N VAL A 176 0.58 -0.88 -6.64
CA VAL A 176 -0.49 0.10 -6.88
C VAL A 176 -0.79 0.87 -5.61
N ALA A 177 -1.01 0.20 -4.47
CA ALA A 177 -1.26 0.86 -3.19
C ALA A 177 -0.14 1.86 -2.85
N LEU A 178 1.13 1.49 -3.01
CA LEU A 178 2.25 2.40 -2.77
C LEU A 178 2.19 3.65 -3.66
N LYS A 179 1.92 3.47 -4.96
CA LYS A 179 1.81 4.58 -5.91
C LYS A 179 0.64 5.49 -5.57
N LEU A 180 -0.53 4.93 -5.25
CA LEU A 180 -1.71 5.70 -4.84
C LEU A 180 -1.46 6.49 -3.54
N THR A 181 -0.84 5.86 -2.54
CA THR A 181 -0.47 6.55 -1.31
C THR A 181 0.49 7.71 -1.60
N ASN A 182 1.50 7.52 -2.43
CA ASN A 182 2.44 8.60 -2.78
C ASN A 182 1.76 9.75 -3.55
N ALA A 183 0.83 9.44 -4.44
CA ALA A 183 0.18 10.43 -5.29
C ALA A 183 -0.89 11.24 -4.54
N PHE A 184 -1.71 10.58 -3.72
CA PHE A 184 -2.97 11.18 -3.24
C PHE A 184 -3.03 11.38 -1.71
N LEU A 185 -2.18 10.72 -0.91
CA LEU A 185 -2.17 10.97 0.55
C LEU A 185 -1.84 12.42 0.92
N PRO A 186 -0.91 13.13 0.24
CA PRO A 186 -0.61 14.53 0.56
C PRO A 186 -1.81 15.48 0.41
N GLU A 187 -2.84 15.09 -0.34
CA GLU A 187 -4.08 15.86 -0.49
C GLU A 187 -5.05 15.65 0.68
N LEU A 188 -4.94 14.53 1.40
CA LEU A 188 -5.80 14.18 2.53
C LEU A 188 -5.20 14.61 3.86
N VAL A 189 -3.87 14.61 3.97
CA VAL A 189 -3.17 15.02 5.17
C VAL A 189 -1.85 15.70 4.79
N PRO A 190 -1.53 16.87 5.36
CA PRO A 190 -0.23 17.48 5.15
C PRO A 190 0.84 16.57 5.77
N LEU A 191 1.73 16.05 4.93
CA LEU A 191 2.88 15.26 5.37
C LEU A 191 4.05 16.22 5.64
N GLU A 192 4.77 16.00 6.74
CA GLU A 192 6.05 16.66 6.97
C GLU A 192 7.10 16.08 6.00
N ASN A 193 7.96 16.96 5.46
CA ASN A 193 9.15 16.57 4.69
C ASN A 193 10.31 16.20 5.60
#